data_AF-A0A7J3XZB5-F1
#
_entry.id   AF-A0A7J3XZB5-F1
#
_cell.length_a   1.000
_cell.length_b   1.000
_cell.length_c   1.000
_cell.angle_alpha   90.00
_cell.angle_beta   90.00
_cell.angle_gamma   90.00
#
_symmetry.space_group_name_H-M   'P 1'
#
loop_
_entity.id
_entity.type
_entity.pdbx_description
1 polymer ?
#
loop_
_entity_poly.entity_id
_entity_poly.type
_entity_poly.pdbx_seq_one_letter_code
_entity_poly.pdbx_strand_id
1 'polypeptide(L)'
;MSLKAELSKVFGKVYEEDQGEYKLYILYDRGEPRFILCVEKIDDFIVGKITLFSKSTSTDCYSLEYQPEGLYIIASSDNEFIERLRNKINRLALLE
;
A
#
# COMPACT_ATOMS: atom_id res chain seq x y z
N MET A 1 -7.68 -4.07 -15.17
CA MET A 1 -6.72 -5.03 -14.57
C MET A 1 -6.85 -4.92 -13.06
N SER A 2 -6.55 -5.95 -12.27
CA SER A 2 -6.63 -5.82 -10.81
C SER A 2 -5.41 -5.07 -10.27
N LEU A 3 -5.60 -4.29 -9.19
CA LEU A 3 -4.51 -3.54 -8.54
C LEU A 3 -3.35 -4.47 -8.13
N LYS A 4 -3.66 -5.67 -7.63
CA LYS A 4 -2.66 -6.71 -7.32
C LYS A 4 -1.75 -7.03 -8.51
N ALA A 5 -2.31 -7.15 -9.71
CA ALA A 5 -1.52 -7.47 -10.91
C ALA A 5 -0.54 -6.34 -11.25
N GLU A 6 -0.94 -5.08 -11.08
CA GLU A 6 -0.04 -3.93 -11.26
C GLU A 6 1.05 -3.89 -10.17
N LEU A 7 0.68 -4.17 -8.92
CA LEU A 7 1.64 -4.27 -7.82
C LEU A 7 2.66 -5.39 -8.06
N SER A 8 2.23 -6.57 -8.54
CA SER A 8 3.12 -7.69 -8.85
C SER A 8 4.09 -7.43 -10.01
N LYS A 9 3.88 -6.39 -10.82
CA LYS A 9 4.89 -5.93 -11.81
C LYS A 9 6.02 -5.14 -11.16
N VAL A 10 5.79 -4.60 -9.97
CA VAL A 10 6.75 -3.74 -9.23
C VAL A 10 7.44 -4.52 -8.12
N PHE A 11 6.70 -5.38 -7.42
CA PHE A 11 7.18 -6.17 -6.28
C PHE A 11 7.33 -7.63 -6.64
N GLY A 12 8.33 -8.30 -6.08
CA GLY A 12 8.58 -9.71 -6.36
C GLY A 12 7.44 -10.62 -5.87
N LYS A 13 6.93 -10.38 -4.66
CA LYS A 13 5.78 -11.07 -4.08
C LYS A 13 4.79 -10.07 -3.49
N VAL A 14 3.51 -10.29 -3.74
CA VAL A 14 2.41 -9.48 -3.23
C VAL A 14 1.40 -10.38 -2.55
N TYR A 15 1.23 -10.22 -1.25
CA TYR A 15 0.11 -10.79 -0.51
C TYR A 15 -1.07 -9.81 -0.58
N GLU A 16 -2.28 -10.35 -0.66
CA GLU A 16 -3.52 -9.57 -0.68
C GLU A 16 -4.49 -10.24 0.29
N GLU A 17 -5.13 -9.43 1.11
CA GLU A 17 -6.20 -9.83 2.04
C GLU A 17 -7.34 -8.82 1.94
N ASP A 18 -8.56 -9.33 1.95
CA ASP A 18 -9.78 -8.53 2.00
C ASP A 18 -10.17 -8.34 3.47
N GLN A 19 -10.22 -7.07 3.92
CA GLN A 19 -10.55 -6.67 5.28
C GLN A 19 -11.87 -5.88 5.31
N GLY A 20 -12.78 -6.14 4.36
CA GLY A 20 -14.09 -5.48 4.28
C GLY A 20 -14.02 -4.18 3.48
N GLU A 21 -14.00 -3.04 4.16
CA GLU A 21 -13.86 -1.73 3.49
C GLU A 21 -12.48 -1.55 2.85
N TYR A 22 -11.46 -2.22 3.42
CA TYR A 22 -10.09 -2.15 2.95
C TYR A 22 -9.63 -3.44 2.27
N LYS A 23 -8.73 -3.28 1.30
CA LYS A 23 -7.79 -4.31 0.88
C LYS A 23 -6.41 -4.05 1.47
N LEU A 24 -5.90 -5.04 2.20
CA LEU A 24 -4.53 -5.06 2.68
C LEU A 24 -3.62 -5.70 1.62
N TYR A 25 -2.49 -5.05 1.37
CA TYR A 25 -1.41 -5.58 0.56
C TYR A 25 -0.11 -5.61 1.37
N ILE A 26 0.55 -6.76 1.42
CA ILE A 26 1.93 -6.85 1.91
C ILE A 26 2.85 -7.00 0.70
N LEU A 27 3.74 -6.02 0.54
CA LEU A 27 4.63 -5.89 -0.60
C LEU A 27 6.02 -6.36 -0.20
N TYR A 28 6.49 -7.42 -0.85
CA TYR A 28 7.79 -8.01 -0.56
C TYR A 28 8.86 -7.44 -1.49
N ASP A 29 10.04 -7.22 -0.92
CA ASP A 29 11.25 -6.85 -1.64
C ASP A 29 12.39 -7.77 -1.18
N ARG A 30 13.13 -8.33 -2.15
CA ARG A 30 14.21 -9.32 -1.91
C ARG A 30 13.85 -10.48 -0.97
N GLY A 31 12.59 -10.90 -0.96
CA GLY A 31 12.10 -12.03 -0.16
C GLY A 31 11.54 -11.67 1.22
N GLU A 32 11.71 -10.42 1.66
CA GLU A 32 11.25 -9.92 2.96
C GLU A 32 10.04 -8.99 2.79
N PRO A 33 9.08 -8.98 3.74
CA PRO A 33 7.98 -8.02 3.72
C PRO A 33 8.52 -6.62 4.00
N ARG A 34 8.37 -5.70 3.04
CA ARG A 34 8.97 -4.37 3.13
C ARG A 34 7.95 -3.27 3.37
N PHE A 35 6.78 -3.38 2.73
CA PHE A 35 5.72 -2.38 2.88
C PHE A 35 4.38 -3.04 3.18
N ILE A 36 3.56 -2.30 3.92
CA ILE A 36 2.13 -2.56 4.06
C ILE A 36 1.39 -1.44 3.36
N LEU A 37 0.42 -1.81 2.52
CA LEU A 37 -0.43 -0.89 1.80
C LEU A 37 -1.90 -1.24 2.07
N CYS A 38 -2.62 -0.32 2.68
CA CYS A 38 -4.07 -0.40 2.81
C CYS A 38 -4.71 0.42 1.69
N VAL A 39 -5.74 -0.13 1.06
CA VAL A 39 -6.45 0.52 -0.06
C VAL A 39 -7.94 0.40 0.13
N GLU A 40 -8.64 1.52 -0.02
CA GLU A 40 -10.08 1.64 -0.04
C GLU A 40 -10.50 2.30 -1.36
N LYS A 41 -11.64 1.90 -1.91
CA LYS A 41 -12.26 2.55 -3.07
C LYS A 41 -13.49 3.31 -2.58
N ILE A 42 -13.44 4.63 -2.64
CA ILE A 42 -14.50 5.54 -2.20
C ILE A 42 -14.97 6.32 -3.42
N ASP A 43 -16.20 6.07 -3.86
CA ASP A 43 -16.78 6.68 -5.07
C ASP A 43 -15.84 6.54 -6.29
N ASP A 44 -15.42 7.68 -6.85
CA ASP A 44 -14.51 7.79 -8.00
C ASP A 44 -13.02 7.82 -7.59
N PHE A 45 -12.71 7.59 -6.32
CA PHE A 45 -11.36 7.68 -5.77
C PHE A 45 -10.86 6.35 -5.21
N ILE A 46 -9.54 6.20 -5.30
CA ILE A 46 -8.77 5.17 -4.64
C ILE A 46 -7.94 5.87 -3.58
N VAL A 47 -8.24 5.57 -2.32
CA VAL A 47 -7.49 6.05 -1.17
C VAL A 47 -6.61 4.91 -0.69
N GLY A 48 -5.34 5.20 -0.47
CA GLY A 48 -4.43 4.22 0.09
C GLY A 48 -3.45 4.84 1.05
N LYS A 49 -2.98 4.02 1.97
CA LYS A 49 -1.94 4.38 2.92
C LYS A 49 -0.84 3.34 2.87
N ILE A 50 0.38 3.78 2.58
CA ILE A 50 1.56 2.91 2.56
C ILE A 50 2.48 3.22 3.73
N THR A 51 2.95 2.20 4.42
CA THR A 51 3.94 2.31 5.50
C THR A 51 5.03 1.25 5.35
N LEU A 52 6.14 1.45 6.05
CA LEU A 52 7.19 0.43 6.19
C LEU A 52 6.66 -0.70 7.08
N PHE A 53 6.85 -1.95 6.65
CA PHE A 53 6.42 -3.12 7.41
C PHE A 53 7.05 -3.14 8.81
N SER A 54 8.32 -2.74 8.93
CA SER A 54 9.08 -2.68 10.19
C SER A 54 8.59 -1.61 11.18
N LYS A 55 7.87 -0.57 10.70
CA LYS A 55 7.31 0.50 11.54
C LYS A 55 5.84 0.28 11.86
N SER A 56 5.24 -0.75 11.29
CA SER A 56 3.83 -1.06 11.51
C SER A 56 3.66 -1.82 12.82
N THR A 57 2.75 -1.35 13.68
CA THR A 57 2.39 -2.06 14.92
C THR A 57 1.24 -3.06 14.72
N SER A 58 0.64 -3.10 13.53
CA SER A 58 -0.50 -3.97 13.18
C SER A 58 -0.51 -4.30 11.69
N THR A 59 -1.25 -5.34 11.29
CA THR A 59 -1.58 -5.64 9.88
C THR A 59 -3.07 -5.41 9.59
N ASP A 60 -3.77 -4.74 10.49
CA ASP A 60 -5.16 -4.34 10.35
C ASP A 60 -5.25 -2.91 9.77
N CYS A 61 -6.01 -2.73 8.68
CA CYS A 61 -6.06 -1.48 7.96
C CYS A 61 -6.74 -0.33 8.72
N TYR A 62 -7.76 -0.63 9.52
CA TYR A 62 -8.36 0.39 10.40
C TYR A 62 -7.33 0.90 11.40
N SER A 63 -6.60 0.00 12.07
CA SER A 63 -5.54 0.39 13.00
C SER A 63 -4.45 1.20 12.32
N LEU A 64 -4.08 0.80 11.09
CA LEU A 64 -3.05 1.46 10.30
C LEU A 64 -3.45 2.84 9.83
N GLU A 65 -4.72 3.08 9.53
CA GLU A 65 -5.23 4.39 9.11
C GLU A 65 -4.86 5.49 10.12
N TYR A 66 -5.06 5.24 11.40
CA TYR A 66 -4.81 6.23 12.46
C TYR A 66 -3.35 6.34 12.93
N GLN A 67 -2.44 5.49 12.43
CA GLN A 67 -1.02 5.58 12.78
C GLN A 67 -0.37 6.84 12.18
N PRO A 68 0.53 7.52 12.88
CA PRO A 68 1.24 8.67 12.31
C PRO A 68 2.22 8.28 11.20
N GLU A 69 2.70 7.03 11.21
CA GLU A 69 3.62 6.51 10.20
C GLU A 69 2.93 6.23 8.87
N GLY A 70 3.70 6.39 7.79
CA GLY A 70 3.25 6.10 6.43
C GLY A 70 2.81 7.34 5.66
N LEU A 71 2.42 7.10 4.41
CA LEU A 71 2.09 8.14 3.45
C LEU A 71 0.77 7.80 2.76
N TYR A 72 -0.12 8.79 2.73
CA TYR A 72 -1.36 8.71 1.99
C TYR A 72 -1.16 8.91 0.49
N ILE A 73 -1.99 8.21 -0.27
CA ILE A 73 -2.12 8.21 -1.71
C ILE A 73 -3.60 8.36 -2.00
N ILE A 74 -3.95 9.35 -2.82
CA ILE A 74 -5.30 9.55 -3.32
C ILE A 74 -5.17 9.62 -4.84
N ALA A 75 -6.00 8.91 -5.58
CA ALA A 75 -5.97 8.87 -7.03
C ALA A 75 -7.38 8.61 -7.58
N SER A 76 -7.67 9.03 -8.81
CA SER A 76 -8.96 8.73 -9.47
C SER A 76 -8.89 7.51 -10.40
N SER A 77 -7.73 6.87 -10.51
CA SER A 77 -7.55 5.66 -11.33
C SER A 77 -6.43 4.77 -10.80
N ASP A 78 -6.48 3.47 -11.14
CA ASP A 78 -5.45 2.50 -10.75
C ASP A 78 -4.06 2.92 -11.29
N ASN A 79 -3.97 3.50 -12.50
CA ASN A 79 -2.70 3.94 -13.10
C ASN A 79 -2.06 5.09 -12.32
N GLU A 80 -2.85 6.13 -12.03
CA GLU A 80 -2.40 7.26 -11.23
C GLU A 80 -2.00 6.82 -9.82
N PHE A 81 -2.77 5.89 -9.24
CA PHE A 81 -2.47 5.33 -7.93
C PHE A 81 -1.08 4.67 -7.90
N ILE A 82 -0.77 3.83 -8.90
CA ILE A 82 0.52 3.15 -9.01
C ILE A 82 1.67 4.15 -9.24
N GLU A 83 1.46 5.19 -10.04
CA GLU A 83 2.47 6.23 -10.24
C GLU A 83 2.80 6.95 -8.92
N ARG A 84 1.76 7.40 -8.20
CA ARG A 84 1.91 8.06 -6.90
C ARG A 84 2.54 7.12 -5.88
N LEU A 85 2.13 5.85 -5.84
CA LEU A 85 2.69 4.82 -4.97
C LEU A 85 4.20 4.68 -5.14
N ARG A 86 4.69 4.57 -6.38
CA ARG A 86 6.14 4.48 -6.67
C ARG A 86 6.91 5.68 -6.11
N ASN A 87 6.36 6.88 -6.26
CA ASN A 87 6.96 8.10 -5.71
C ASN A 87 6.99 8.09 -4.18
N LYS A 88 5.96 7.57 -3.51
CA LYS A 88 5.92 7.45 -2.04
C LYS A 88 6.90 6.40 -1.51
N ILE A 89 7.02 5.27 -2.20
CA ILE A 89 7.92 4.18 -1.82
C ILE A 89 9.38 4.62 -1.84
N ASN A 90 9.79 5.34 -2.88
CA ASN A 90 11.13 5.91 -2.95
C ASN A 90 11.42 6.85 -1.77
N ARG A 91 10.41 7.58 -1.27
CA ARG A 91 10.55 8.43 -0.07
C ARG A 91 10.62 7.62 1.22
N LEU A 92 9.80 6.57 1.36
CA LEU A 92 9.81 5.70 2.54
C LEU A 92 11.13 4.93 2.66
N ALA A 93 11.69 4.48 1.54
CA ALA A 93 12.98 3.78 1.51
C ALA A 93 14.17 4.66 1.96
N LEU A 94 14.02 5.99 1.99
CA LEU A 94 15.02 6.91 2.53
C LEU A 94 14.91 7.12 4.05
N LEU A 95 13.82 6.62 4.65
CA LEU A 95 13.52 6.75 6.08
C LEU A 95 13.76 5.45 6.86
N GLU A 96 14.24 4.42 6.17
CA GLU A 96 14.72 3.13 6.68
C GLU A 96 16.19 3.26 7.08
#